data_AF-A0A6L8TWF0-F1
#
_entry.id   AF-A0A6L8TWF0-F1
#
_cell.length_a   1.000
_cell.length_b   1.000
_cell.length_c   1.000
_cell.angle_alpha   90.00
_cell.angle_beta   90.00
_cell.angle_gamma   90.00
#
_symmetry.space_group_name_H-M   'P 1'
#
loop_
_entity.id
_entity.type
_entity.pdbx_description
1 polymer ?
#
loop_
_entity_poly.entity_id
_entity_poly.type
_entity_poly.pdbx_seq_one_letter_code
_entity_poly.pdbx_strand_id
1 'polypeptide(L)'
;LVHLKHWPGAGPHKDGTGQWLTYPGNNFDYHLIPWKKGIEKGALAAMGYYSGTFYDSLNVNYSYHVSTEILYNQLGFKGAICTDWGVVGRGPLKPSLQGKTTLKDNMEMIINAGVDQMGSETNNQLVLELVKEGRVSEERINQAAGRILQWHFILGLFENPYVDPEAATKIVQSEKNQKLGYEAQLKSIVLLVNEGVLPAAENIKIYVEGIDKEIAAGYATVVDDPVKADLILVRTTTEEERSFQGFGGGMPGAGPRPGQANAPRPQMNAAQAAAAMNPFAPREVNIDFPAKKWANIKTLARTGKPVVVAFNPTGSSCVLPADLRNVAKGAIMIFDALDNALLDIVFGKFKPVGKLTFEIPSSMDAVKKQLEDLPFDSENPAFKFGDGLSYSD
;
A
#
# COMPACT_ATOMS: atom_id res chain seq x y z
N LEU A 1 -18.66 6.88 -9.21
CA LEU A 1 -18.61 6.78 -7.73
C LEU A 1 -17.21 6.37 -7.32
N VAL A 2 -16.52 7.19 -6.50
CA VAL A 2 -15.17 6.87 -5.97
C VAL A 2 -15.27 6.76 -4.46
N HIS A 3 -14.62 5.73 -3.90
CA HIS A 3 -14.54 5.49 -2.48
C HIS A 3 -13.16 5.91 -1.97
N LEU A 4 -13.10 7.05 -1.27
CA LEU A 4 -11.86 7.52 -0.65
C LEU A 4 -11.54 6.64 0.55
N LYS A 5 -10.26 6.31 0.73
CA LYS A 5 -9.79 5.55 1.88
C LYS A 5 -8.30 5.77 2.19
N HIS A 6 -7.85 5.63 3.43
CA HIS A 6 -8.66 5.41 4.64
C HIS A 6 -8.70 6.71 5.47
N TRP A 7 -9.92 7.15 5.83
CA TRP A 7 -10.18 8.40 6.55
C TRP A 7 -9.55 8.35 7.94
N PRO A 8 -8.91 9.44 8.43
CA PRO A 8 -8.61 10.72 7.75
C PRO A 8 -7.25 10.76 7.01
N GLY A 9 -6.58 9.63 6.92
CA GLY A 9 -5.19 9.47 6.49
C GLY A 9 -4.54 8.42 7.39
N ALA A 10 -4.12 7.30 6.82
CA ALA A 10 -3.55 6.16 7.55
C ALA A 10 -2.01 6.08 7.43
N GLY A 11 -1.36 7.22 7.20
CA GLY A 11 0.10 7.35 7.22
C GLY A 11 0.70 7.46 8.63
N PRO A 12 0.13 8.28 9.53
CA PRO A 12 0.82 8.68 10.74
C PRO A 12 0.55 7.74 11.91
N HIS A 13 0.90 6.47 11.70
CA HIS A 13 0.73 5.44 12.71
C HIS A 13 1.86 5.49 13.72
N LYS A 14 1.51 5.65 15.00
CA LYS A 14 2.46 5.57 16.10
C LYS A 14 3.31 4.31 16.00
N ASP A 15 4.63 4.50 15.98
CA ASP A 15 5.64 3.45 15.85
C ASP A 15 5.47 2.56 14.59
N GLY A 16 4.73 3.01 13.57
CA GLY A 16 4.44 2.23 12.36
C GLY A 16 3.50 1.03 12.55
N THR A 17 2.80 0.93 13.69
CA THR A 17 2.03 -0.28 14.08
C THR A 17 0.65 -0.39 13.46
N GLY A 18 0.09 0.71 12.95
CA GLY A 18 -1.30 0.77 12.47
C GLY A 18 -2.36 0.97 13.56
N GLN A 19 -2.00 0.93 14.85
CA GLN A 19 -3.02 0.92 15.92
C GLN A 19 -3.60 2.31 16.20
N TRP A 20 -2.74 3.33 16.26
CA TRP A 20 -3.09 4.69 16.68
C TRP A 20 -2.52 5.70 15.71
N LEU A 21 -3.36 6.64 15.28
CA LEU A 21 -2.93 7.82 14.54
C LEU A 21 -2.40 8.86 15.52
N THR A 22 -1.19 9.36 15.27
CA THR A 22 -0.49 10.36 16.08
C THR A 22 -0.02 11.50 15.19
N TYR A 23 0.07 12.72 15.71
CA TYR A 23 0.47 13.89 14.92
C TYR A 23 1.49 14.74 15.69
N PRO A 24 2.68 14.19 16.01
CA PRO A 24 3.65 14.87 16.85
C PRO A 24 4.26 16.12 16.19
N GLY A 25 4.25 16.19 14.85
CA GLY A 25 4.63 17.37 14.08
C GLY A 25 3.52 18.42 13.96
N ASN A 26 2.36 18.22 14.59
CA ASN A 26 1.18 19.08 14.46
C ASN A 26 0.73 19.27 13.00
N ASN A 27 0.82 18.21 12.19
CA ASN A 27 0.64 18.27 10.74
C ASN A 27 -0.66 17.61 10.25
N PHE A 28 -1.69 17.56 11.08
CA PHE A 28 -2.97 16.91 10.74
C PHE A 28 -3.58 17.42 9.43
N ASP A 29 -3.55 18.74 9.20
CA ASP A 29 -4.12 19.36 7.99
C ASP A 29 -3.49 18.89 6.68
N TYR A 30 -2.21 18.49 6.71
CA TYR A 30 -1.53 17.92 5.55
C TYR A 30 -2.16 16.60 5.11
N HIS A 31 -2.52 15.74 6.08
CA HIS A 31 -3.17 14.45 5.81
C HIS A 31 -4.59 14.61 5.24
N LEU A 32 -5.22 15.78 5.41
CA LEU A 32 -6.51 16.11 4.82
C LEU A 32 -6.43 16.58 3.36
N ILE A 33 -5.23 16.87 2.81
CA ILE A 33 -5.08 17.38 1.43
C ILE A 33 -5.71 16.42 0.39
N PRO A 34 -5.42 15.10 0.40
CA PRO A 34 -6.02 14.18 -0.56
C PRO A 34 -7.55 14.09 -0.41
N TRP A 35 -8.06 14.23 0.82
CA TRP A 35 -9.49 14.20 1.11
C TRP A 35 -10.21 15.43 0.58
N LYS A 36 -9.68 16.63 0.86
CA LYS A 36 -10.16 17.89 0.28
C LYS A 36 -10.23 17.77 -1.25
N LYS A 37 -9.20 17.20 -1.89
CA LYS A 37 -9.18 17.02 -3.35
C LYS A 37 -10.20 15.99 -3.84
N GLY A 38 -10.33 14.86 -3.16
CA GLY A 38 -11.31 13.83 -3.51
C GLY A 38 -12.74 14.35 -3.41
N ILE A 39 -13.06 15.10 -2.36
CA ILE A 39 -14.37 15.73 -2.14
C ILE A 39 -14.64 16.78 -3.22
N GLU A 40 -13.66 17.64 -3.54
CA GLU A 40 -13.75 18.62 -4.64
C GLU A 40 -14.05 17.94 -5.99
N LYS A 41 -13.51 16.73 -6.22
CA LYS A 41 -13.75 15.94 -7.44
C LYS A 41 -15.05 15.11 -7.41
N GLY A 42 -15.88 15.27 -6.38
CA GLY A 42 -17.19 14.63 -6.29
C GLY A 42 -17.15 13.20 -5.74
N ALA A 43 -16.16 12.85 -4.91
CA ALA A 43 -16.21 11.61 -4.16
C ALA A 43 -17.43 11.58 -3.24
N LEU A 44 -18.17 10.47 -3.26
CA LEU A 44 -19.40 10.28 -2.49
C LEU A 44 -19.33 9.06 -1.57
N ALA A 45 -18.16 8.43 -1.42
CA ALA A 45 -17.96 7.36 -0.45
C ALA A 45 -16.62 7.55 0.26
N ALA A 46 -16.59 7.28 1.57
CA ALA A 46 -15.41 7.40 2.43
C ALA A 46 -15.30 6.17 3.34
N MET A 47 -14.08 5.65 3.54
CA MET A 47 -13.85 4.49 4.42
C MET A 47 -13.05 4.89 5.65
N GLY A 48 -13.60 4.75 6.85
CA GLY A 48 -12.86 5.00 8.10
C GLY A 48 -11.91 3.85 8.45
N TYR A 49 -10.68 4.17 8.86
CA TYR A 49 -9.64 3.17 9.11
C TYR A 49 -9.78 2.42 10.46
N TYR A 50 -8.96 1.38 10.63
CA TYR A 50 -8.92 0.58 11.85
C TYR A 50 -8.29 1.26 13.06
N SER A 51 -7.56 2.36 12.85
CA SER A 51 -6.81 3.00 13.92
C SER A 51 -7.68 3.81 14.88
N GLY A 52 -7.16 3.97 16.08
CA GLY A 52 -7.61 4.96 17.05
C GLY A 52 -7.13 6.36 16.68
N THR A 53 -7.85 7.38 17.16
CA THR A 53 -7.51 8.78 16.98
C THR A 53 -7.00 9.38 18.28
N PHE A 54 -6.15 10.41 18.16
CA PHE A 54 -5.60 11.14 19.30
C PHE A 54 -6.62 12.07 19.98
N TYR A 55 -7.73 12.42 19.32
CA TYR A 55 -8.72 13.39 19.83
C TYR A 55 -9.51 12.86 21.02
N ASP A 56 -10.07 11.66 20.88
CA ASP A 56 -10.97 11.08 21.88
C ASP A 56 -10.55 9.67 22.32
N SER A 57 -9.40 9.20 21.81
CA SER A 57 -8.87 7.86 22.07
C SER A 57 -9.86 6.75 21.67
N LEU A 58 -10.66 7.00 20.64
CA LEU A 58 -11.55 6.01 20.01
C LEU A 58 -11.05 5.70 18.60
N ASN A 59 -11.44 4.54 18.06
CA ASN A 59 -11.33 4.28 16.63
C ASN A 59 -12.00 5.39 15.82
N VAL A 60 -11.42 5.73 14.66
CA VAL A 60 -11.91 6.77 13.74
C VAL A 60 -13.42 6.70 13.52
N ASN A 61 -13.97 5.51 13.35
CA ASN A 61 -15.38 5.27 13.04
C ASN A 61 -16.32 5.46 14.23
N TYR A 62 -15.79 5.54 15.46
CA TYR A 62 -16.54 5.74 16.70
C TYR A 62 -16.48 7.20 17.15
N SER A 63 -15.62 8.00 16.51
CA SER A 63 -15.38 9.40 16.86
C SER A 63 -16.34 10.33 16.11
N TYR A 64 -17.27 10.95 16.84
CA TYR A 64 -18.15 12.00 16.30
C TYR A 64 -17.34 13.20 15.79
N HIS A 65 -16.27 13.56 16.52
CA HIS A 65 -15.38 14.65 16.12
C HIS A 65 -14.80 14.40 14.73
N VAL A 66 -14.19 13.23 14.53
CA VAL A 66 -13.48 12.91 13.28
C VAL A 66 -14.45 12.62 12.14
N SER A 67 -15.54 11.91 12.39
CA SER A 67 -16.50 11.52 11.34
C SER A 67 -17.51 12.61 10.99
N THR A 68 -18.04 13.34 11.97
CA THR A 68 -19.04 14.39 11.72
C THR A 68 -18.46 15.79 11.70
N GLU A 69 -17.74 16.20 12.75
CA GLU A 69 -17.30 17.59 12.84
C GLU A 69 -16.23 17.91 11.78
N ILE A 70 -15.28 17.01 11.54
CA ILE A 70 -14.25 17.23 10.52
C ILE A 70 -14.77 16.86 9.12
N LEU A 71 -15.14 15.60 8.87
CA LEU A 71 -15.45 15.17 7.49
C LEU A 71 -16.73 15.82 6.94
N TYR A 72 -17.83 15.79 7.70
CA TYR A 72 -19.10 16.35 7.23
C TYR A 72 -19.15 17.86 7.37
N ASN A 73 -18.88 18.41 8.55
CA ASN A 73 -19.11 19.84 8.81
C ASN A 73 -17.98 20.71 8.25
N GLN A 74 -16.71 20.35 8.51
CA GLN A 74 -15.56 21.17 8.09
C GLN A 74 -15.17 20.95 6.62
N LEU A 75 -15.12 19.69 6.14
CA LEU A 75 -14.75 19.37 4.76
C LEU A 75 -15.93 19.34 3.78
N GLY A 76 -17.16 19.37 4.30
CA GLY A 76 -18.37 19.45 3.47
C GLY A 76 -18.68 18.17 2.68
N PHE A 77 -18.19 17.01 3.12
CA PHE A 77 -18.47 15.73 2.46
C PHE A 77 -19.98 15.48 2.35
N LYS A 78 -20.44 14.98 1.21
CA LYS A 78 -21.89 14.77 0.92
C LYS A 78 -22.27 13.31 0.71
N GLY A 79 -21.27 12.42 0.76
CA GLY A 79 -21.44 11.00 0.55
C GLY A 79 -21.80 10.23 1.81
N ALA A 80 -21.65 8.91 1.75
CA ALA A 80 -21.78 8.02 2.91
C ALA A 80 -20.41 7.53 3.41
N ILE A 81 -20.29 7.34 4.72
CA ILE A 81 -19.12 6.72 5.36
C ILE A 81 -19.41 5.24 5.60
N CYS A 82 -18.48 4.38 5.19
CA CYS A 82 -18.46 2.96 5.50
C CYS A 82 -17.27 2.66 6.42
N THR A 83 -17.44 1.83 7.45
CA THR A 83 -16.27 1.33 8.19
C THR A 83 -15.46 0.39 7.32
N ASP A 84 -14.17 0.24 7.63
CA ASP A 84 -13.41 -0.92 7.15
C ASP A 84 -13.94 -2.23 7.78
N TRP A 85 -13.46 -3.37 7.29
CA TRP A 85 -14.02 -4.69 7.57
C TRP A 85 -13.84 -5.15 9.02
N GLY A 86 -14.93 -5.39 9.75
CA GLY A 86 -14.86 -5.93 11.11
C GLY A 86 -14.46 -4.92 12.19
N VAL A 87 -14.43 -3.63 11.85
CA VAL A 87 -14.14 -2.54 12.78
C VAL A 87 -15.10 -2.57 13.98
N VAL A 88 -16.39 -2.84 13.78
CA VAL A 88 -17.43 -2.85 14.83
C VAL A 88 -17.03 -3.68 16.07
N GLY A 89 -16.35 -4.80 15.86
CA GLY A 89 -15.93 -5.71 16.94
C GLY A 89 -14.47 -5.57 17.38
N ARG A 90 -13.65 -4.77 16.68
CA ARG A 90 -12.18 -4.78 16.83
C ARG A 90 -11.54 -3.40 16.88
N GLY A 91 -12.30 -2.32 16.70
CA GLY A 91 -11.80 -0.97 16.79
C GLY A 91 -11.20 -0.69 18.18
N PRO A 92 -10.04 -0.03 18.27
CA PRO A 92 -9.51 0.39 19.56
C PRO A 92 -10.49 1.31 20.29
N LEU A 93 -10.62 1.09 21.59
CA LEU A 93 -11.41 1.92 22.48
C LEU A 93 -10.53 2.49 23.58
N LYS A 94 -10.94 3.63 24.13
CA LYS A 94 -10.29 4.22 25.29
C LYS A 94 -10.39 3.29 26.51
N PRO A 95 -9.45 3.37 27.48
CA PRO A 95 -9.40 2.46 28.63
C PRO A 95 -10.71 2.34 29.43
N SER A 96 -11.51 3.40 29.47
CA SER A 96 -12.79 3.38 30.18
C SER A 96 -13.85 2.46 29.54
N LEU A 97 -13.72 2.15 28.25
CA LEU A 97 -14.66 1.35 27.44
C LEU A 97 -14.09 -0.01 27.00
N GLN A 98 -12.77 -0.15 26.94
CA GLN A 98 -12.11 -1.36 26.45
C GLN A 98 -12.57 -2.61 27.23
N GLY A 99 -13.10 -3.61 26.51
CA GLY A 99 -13.62 -4.85 27.09
C GLY A 99 -14.94 -4.72 27.86
N LYS A 100 -15.61 -3.55 27.78
CA LYS A 100 -16.84 -3.25 28.51
C LYS A 100 -18.04 -2.93 27.60
N THR A 101 -17.82 -2.88 26.29
CA THR A 101 -18.89 -2.64 25.31
C THR A 101 -19.38 -3.95 24.71
N THR A 102 -20.67 -4.00 24.43
CA THR A 102 -21.27 -5.04 23.59
C THR A 102 -21.15 -4.66 22.11
N LEU A 103 -21.47 -5.60 21.22
CA LEU A 103 -21.60 -5.31 19.79
C LEU A 103 -22.64 -4.20 19.55
N LYS A 104 -23.77 -4.23 20.27
CA LYS A 104 -24.83 -3.21 20.16
C LYS A 104 -24.34 -1.82 20.57
N ASP A 105 -23.56 -1.72 21.65
CA ASP A 105 -22.97 -0.44 22.09
C ASP A 105 -21.98 0.11 21.05
N ASN A 106 -21.18 -0.77 20.44
CA ASN A 106 -20.25 -0.36 19.39
C ASN A 106 -20.99 0.13 18.12
N MET A 107 -22.07 -0.54 17.72
CA MET A 107 -22.91 -0.11 16.59
C MET A 107 -23.58 1.25 16.87
N GLU A 108 -24.09 1.47 18.09
CA GLU A 108 -24.63 2.77 18.51
C GLU A 108 -23.58 3.88 18.35
N MET A 109 -22.37 3.67 18.90
CA MET A 109 -21.28 4.65 18.81
C MET A 109 -20.95 5.00 17.35
N ILE A 110 -20.86 3.99 16.47
CA ILE A 110 -20.55 4.18 15.05
C ILE A 110 -21.67 4.96 14.34
N ILE A 111 -22.93 4.58 14.53
CA ILE A 111 -24.07 5.24 13.90
C ILE A 111 -24.18 6.69 14.36
N ASN A 112 -24.07 6.92 15.67
CA ASN A 112 -24.17 8.25 16.26
C ASN A 112 -22.94 9.12 15.95
N ALA A 113 -21.77 8.53 15.66
CA ALA A 113 -20.61 9.26 15.15
C ALA A 113 -20.81 9.84 13.73
N GLY A 114 -21.83 9.39 13.01
CA GLY A 114 -22.14 9.82 11.64
C GLY A 114 -21.75 8.82 10.57
N VAL A 115 -21.32 7.60 10.94
CA VAL A 115 -21.03 6.54 9.97
C VAL A 115 -22.32 5.89 9.47
N ASP A 116 -22.42 5.63 8.17
CA ASP A 116 -23.67 5.25 7.50
C ASP A 116 -23.76 3.74 7.18
N GLN A 117 -22.61 3.07 7.05
CA GLN A 117 -22.53 1.64 6.78
C GLN A 117 -21.42 0.98 7.61
N MET A 118 -21.67 -0.25 8.07
CA MET A 118 -20.71 -1.04 8.83
C MET A 118 -20.21 -2.21 7.99
N GLY A 119 -18.90 -2.24 7.72
CA GLY A 119 -18.25 -3.33 7.01
C GLY A 119 -18.26 -4.63 7.84
N SER A 120 -18.68 -5.72 7.21
CA SER A 120 -18.79 -7.08 7.76
C SER A 120 -19.89 -7.35 8.80
N GLU A 121 -20.68 -6.35 9.19
CA GLU A 121 -21.75 -6.53 10.17
C GLU A 121 -23.11 -6.70 9.48
N THR A 122 -23.87 -7.71 9.88
CA THR A 122 -25.14 -8.10 9.22
C THR A 122 -26.32 -8.17 10.19
N ASN A 123 -26.12 -7.91 11.47
CA ASN A 123 -27.16 -8.01 12.49
C ASN A 123 -28.01 -6.73 12.56
N ASN A 124 -28.95 -6.61 11.64
CA ASN A 124 -29.89 -5.48 11.59
C ASN A 124 -30.80 -5.39 12.83
N GLN A 125 -31.02 -6.50 13.55
CA GLN A 125 -31.89 -6.51 14.72
C GLN A 125 -31.37 -5.60 15.84
N LEU A 126 -30.04 -5.53 16.02
CA LEU A 126 -29.44 -4.64 17.02
C LEU A 126 -29.67 -3.16 16.69
N VAL A 127 -29.65 -2.79 15.40
CA VAL A 127 -29.96 -1.42 14.96
C VAL A 127 -31.44 -1.09 15.20
N LEU A 128 -32.34 -2.02 14.89
CA LEU A 128 -33.77 -1.84 15.15
C LEU A 128 -34.06 -1.67 16.64
N GLU A 129 -33.39 -2.43 17.50
CA GLU A 129 -33.47 -2.28 18.96
C GLU A 129 -32.97 -0.90 19.40
N LEU A 130 -31.82 -0.44 18.91
CA LEU A 130 -31.29 0.89 19.24
C LEU A 130 -32.27 2.01 18.88
N VAL A 131 -32.95 1.90 17.74
CA VAL A 131 -33.99 2.86 17.34
C VAL A 131 -35.20 2.78 18.27
N LYS A 132 -35.68 1.58 18.58
CA LYS A 132 -36.81 1.37 19.51
C LYS A 132 -36.50 1.85 20.93
N GLU A 133 -35.25 1.72 21.37
CA GLU A 133 -34.73 2.20 22.65
C GLU A 133 -34.49 3.72 22.67
N GLY A 134 -34.58 4.41 21.52
CA GLY A 134 -34.31 5.85 21.41
C GLY A 134 -32.83 6.23 21.46
N ARG A 135 -31.93 5.24 21.39
CA ARG A 135 -30.47 5.40 21.40
C ARG A 135 -29.90 5.84 20.06
N VAL A 136 -30.61 5.51 18.98
CA VAL A 136 -30.37 5.99 17.62
C VAL A 136 -31.67 6.58 17.10
N SER A 137 -31.64 7.78 16.49
CA SER A 137 -32.84 8.39 15.95
C SER A 137 -33.21 7.80 14.58
N GLU A 138 -34.51 7.73 14.28
CA GLU A 138 -34.99 7.37 12.93
C GLU A 138 -34.47 8.36 11.88
N GLU A 139 -34.36 9.64 12.23
CA GLU A 139 -33.76 10.64 11.34
C GLU A 139 -32.31 10.31 10.98
N ARG A 140 -31.50 9.83 11.92
CA ARG A 140 -30.11 9.41 11.64
C ARG A 140 -30.08 8.24 10.65
N ILE A 141 -30.99 7.28 10.78
CA ILE A 141 -31.14 6.17 9.84
C ILE A 141 -31.56 6.67 8.45
N ASN A 142 -32.54 7.56 8.37
CA ASN A 142 -33.00 8.14 7.11
C ASN A 142 -31.88 8.93 6.40
N GLN A 143 -31.04 9.65 7.15
CA GLN A 143 -29.86 10.33 6.59
C GLN A 143 -28.85 9.33 5.99
N ALA A 144 -28.55 8.24 6.70
CA ALA A 144 -27.65 7.19 6.19
C ALA A 144 -28.21 6.51 4.94
N ALA A 145 -29.48 6.10 4.99
CA ALA A 145 -30.16 5.48 3.86
C ALA A 145 -30.20 6.42 2.64
N GLY A 146 -30.50 7.70 2.84
CA GLY A 146 -30.53 8.70 1.77
C GLY A 146 -29.20 8.84 1.04
N ARG A 147 -28.07 8.86 1.76
CA ARG A 147 -26.71 8.91 1.18
C ARG A 147 -26.37 7.65 0.39
N ILE A 148 -26.77 6.47 0.86
CA ILE A 148 -26.53 5.20 0.15
C ILE A 148 -27.43 5.08 -1.08
N LEU A 149 -28.70 5.50 -0.98
CA LEU A 149 -29.63 5.52 -2.11
C LEU A 149 -29.19 6.50 -3.20
N GLN A 150 -28.54 7.61 -2.83
CA GLN A 150 -27.92 8.53 -3.78
C GLN A 150 -26.99 7.79 -4.76
N TRP A 151 -26.19 6.84 -4.27
CA TRP A 151 -25.29 6.05 -5.13
C TRP A 151 -26.07 5.21 -6.15
N HIS A 152 -27.17 4.60 -5.72
CA HIS A 152 -28.00 3.77 -6.58
C HIS A 152 -28.62 4.58 -7.72
N PHE A 153 -29.12 5.78 -7.43
CA PHE A 153 -29.63 6.71 -8.45
C PHE A 153 -28.53 7.19 -9.39
N ILE A 154 -27.36 7.59 -8.89
CA ILE A 154 -26.23 8.05 -9.72
C ILE A 154 -25.75 6.94 -10.67
N LEU A 155 -25.76 5.69 -10.21
CA LEU A 155 -25.34 4.52 -10.99
C LEU A 155 -26.44 4.01 -11.93
N GLY A 156 -27.66 4.55 -11.86
CA GLY A 156 -28.81 4.09 -12.65
C GLY A 156 -29.32 2.69 -12.27
N LEU A 157 -29.08 2.24 -11.03
CA LEU A 157 -29.43 0.89 -10.61
C LEU A 157 -30.94 0.65 -10.48
N PHE A 158 -31.74 1.71 -10.35
CA PHE A 158 -33.20 1.62 -10.37
C PHE A 158 -33.73 1.45 -11.80
N GLU A 159 -33.03 1.99 -12.80
CA GLU A 159 -33.39 1.85 -14.21
C GLU A 159 -32.86 0.53 -14.81
N ASN A 160 -31.60 0.19 -14.50
CA ASN A 160 -30.99 -1.06 -14.93
C ASN A 160 -29.91 -1.53 -13.93
N PRO A 161 -30.18 -2.54 -13.10
CA PRO A 161 -29.22 -3.02 -12.11
C PRO A 161 -28.17 -3.99 -12.69
N TYR A 162 -28.25 -4.36 -13.98
CA TYR A 162 -27.44 -5.41 -14.58
C TYR A 162 -26.36 -4.87 -15.54
N VAL A 163 -25.27 -5.63 -15.67
CA VAL A 163 -24.18 -5.39 -16.62
C VAL A 163 -24.15 -6.47 -17.71
N ASP A 164 -23.47 -6.21 -18.83
CA ASP A 164 -23.28 -7.14 -19.95
C ASP A 164 -22.03 -8.02 -19.72
N PRO A 165 -22.18 -9.33 -19.44
CA PRO A 165 -21.05 -10.24 -19.24
C PRO A 165 -20.19 -10.43 -20.48
N GLU A 166 -20.80 -10.49 -21.67
CA GLU A 166 -20.10 -10.66 -22.94
C GLU A 166 -19.24 -9.43 -23.26
N ALA A 167 -19.71 -8.22 -22.97
CA ALA A 167 -18.89 -7.01 -23.07
C ALA A 167 -17.68 -7.05 -22.13
N ALA A 168 -17.84 -7.56 -20.90
CA ALA A 168 -16.74 -7.66 -19.94
C ALA A 168 -15.59 -8.54 -20.47
N THR A 169 -15.91 -9.66 -21.12
CA THR A 169 -14.89 -10.54 -21.72
C THR A 169 -14.05 -9.87 -22.80
N LYS A 170 -14.61 -8.89 -23.52
CA LYS A 170 -13.89 -8.10 -24.54
C LYS A 170 -13.01 -7.01 -23.93
N ILE A 171 -13.37 -6.49 -22.76
CA ILE A 171 -12.68 -5.38 -22.09
C ILE A 171 -11.50 -5.89 -21.26
N VAL A 172 -11.72 -6.94 -20.47
CA VAL A 172 -10.73 -7.53 -19.58
C VAL A 172 -9.57 -8.08 -20.41
N GLN A 173 -8.34 -7.69 -20.05
CA GLN A 173 -7.11 -8.07 -20.76
C GLN A 173 -7.07 -7.70 -22.26
N SER A 174 -7.91 -6.75 -22.72
CA SER A 174 -7.81 -6.23 -24.08
C SER A 174 -6.41 -5.68 -24.37
N GLU A 175 -5.98 -5.77 -25.63
CA GLU A 175 -4.66 -5.28 -26.08
C GLU A 175 -4.42 -3.82 -25.67
N LYS A 176 -5.43 -2.97 -25.82
CA LYS A 176 -5.38 -1.56 -25.38
C LYS A 176 -5.07 -1.43 -23.90
N ASN A 177 -5.76 -2.19 -23.04
CA ASN A 177 -5.58 -2.12 -21.59
C ASN A 177 -4.23 -2.71 -21.16
N GLN A 178 -3.79 -3.79 -21.80
CA GLN A 178 -2.45 -4.36 -21.59
C GLN A 178 -1.35 -3.36 -21.95
N LYS A 179 -1.48 -2.66 -23.09
CA LYS A 179 -0.54 -1.61 -23.51
C LYS A 179 -0.48 -0.45 -22.51
N LEU A 180 -1.62 0.02 -22.03
CA LEU A 180 -1.68 1.08 -21.01
C LEU A 180 -1.08 0.63 -19.68
N GLY A 181 -1.34 -0.61 -19.26
CA GLY A 181 -0.76 -1.20 -18.06
C GLY A 181 0.76 -1.34 -18.17
N TYR A 182 1.26 -1.74 -19.33
CA TYR A 182 2.70 -1.82 -19.60
C TYR A 182 3.37 -0.44 -19.61
N GLU A 183 2.75 0.55 -20.26
CA GLU A 183 3.23 1.93 -20.27
C GLU A 183 3.28 2.52 -18.85
N ALA A 184 2.30 2.21 -18.00
CA ALA A 184 2.30 2.62 -16.60
C ALA A 184 3.51 2.04 -15.84
N GLN A 185 3.87 0.78 -16.08
CA GLN A 185 5.06 0.18 -15.48
C GLN A 185 6.35 0.87 -15.94
N LEU A 186 6.51 1.09 -17.26
CA LEU A 186 7.68 1.77 -17.82
C LEU A 186 7.86 3.18 -17.22
N LYS A 187 6.76 3.92 -17.04
CA LYS A 187 6.77 5.27 -16.44
C LYS A 187 6.97 5.28 -14.92
N SER A 188 6.79 4.14 -14.25
CA SER A 188 6.91 4.02 -12.79
C SER A 188 8.30 3.59 -12.34
N ILE A 189 9.10 2.97 -13.21
CA ILE A 189 10.46 2.55 -12.90
C ILE A 189 11.37 3.77 -12.67
N VAL A 190 12.09 3.79 -11.54
CA VAL A 190 12.96 4.91 -11.13
C VAL A 190 14.42 4.47 -11.17
N LEU A 191 15.23 5.13 -11.99
CA LEU A 191 16.68 4.93 -12.03
C LEU A 191 17.35 5.81 -10.95
N LEU A 192 18.05 5.22 -9.97
CA LEU A 192 18.63 5.96 -8.84
C LEU A 192 20.14 6.17 -8.97
N VAL A 193 20.84 5.16 -9.51
CA VAL A 193 22.30 5.18 -9.70
C VAL A 193 22.59 4.72 -11.13
N ASN A 194 23.50 5.41 -11.80
CA ASN A 194 24.02 4.99 -13.10
C ASN A 194 25.43 5.55 -13.32
N GLU A 195 26.45 4.68 -13.24
CA GLU A 195 27.86 5.01 -13.47
C GLU A 195 28.25 4.74 -14.93
N GLY A 196 27.39 5.14 -15.88
CA GLY A 196 27.62 5.00 -17.32
C GLY A 196 27.44 3.60 -17.89
N VAL A 197 26.78 2.69 -17.15
CA VAL A 197 26.54 1.30 -17.60
C VAL A 197 25.15 1.10 -18.23
N LEU A 198 24.24 2.06 -18.04
CA LEU A 198 22.91 2.06 -18.63
C LEU A 198 22.70 3.30 -19.54
N PRO A 199 22.00 3.18 -20.69
CA PRO A 199 21.45 1.93 -21.22
C PRO A 199 22.56 0.96 -21.65
N ALA A 200 22.32 -0.33 -21.46
CA ALA A 200 23.26 -1.39 -21.79
C ALA A 200 23.47 -1.46 -23.31
N ALA A 201 24.69 -1.81 -23.73
CA ALA A 201 24.98 -2.02 -25.14
C ALA A 201 24.22 -3.24 -25.69
N GLU A 202 23.94 -3.21 -26.99
CA GLU A 202 23.36 -4.35 -27.71
C GLU A 202 24.38 -5.50 -27.86
N ASN A 203 23.87 -6.72 -28.09
CA ASN A 203 24.67 -7.92 -28.38
C ASN A 203 25.69 -8.32 -27.29
N ILE A 204 25.45 -7.91 -26.04
CA ILE A 204 26.28 -8.28 -24.89
C ILE A 204 25.87 -9.64 -24.30
N LYS A 205 26.73 -10.18 -23.43
CA LYS A 205 26.40 -11.29 -22.54
C LYS A 205 25.90 -10.78 -21.20
N ILE A 206 24.78 -11.31 -20.73
CA ILE A 206 24.24 -10.97 -19.41
C ILE A 206 24.15 -12.20 -18.51
N TYR A 207 24.44 -12.01 -17.23
CA TYR A 207 24.05 -12.95 -16.18
C TYR A 207 22.91 -12.31 -15.39
N VAL A 208 21.86 -13.08 -15.11
CA VAL A 208 20.66 -12.59 -14.44
C VAL A 208 20.36 -13.39 -13.19
N GLU A 209 19.99 -12.70 -12.10
CA GLU A 209 19.41 -13.28 -10.89
C GLU A 209 18.06 -12.63 -10.61
N GLY A 210 17.04 -13.45 -10.32
CA GLY A 210 15.69 -12.96 -10.01
C GLY A 210 14.92 -12.41 -11.21
N ILE A 211 15.42 -12.56 -12.43
CA ILE A 211 14.79 -12.19 -13.70
C ILE A 211 14.59 -13.48 -14.50
N ASP A 212 13.44 -13.61 -15.16
CA ASP A 212 13.15 -14.72 -16.07
C ASP A 212 14.17 -14.78 -17.23
N LYS A 213 14.82 -15.95 -17.41
CA LYS A 213 15.92 -16.12 -18.37
C LYS A 213 15.42 -16.10 -19.81
N GLU A 214 14.23 -16.63 -20.06
CA GLU A 214 13.58 -16.67 -21.37
C GLU A 214 13.22 -15.25 -21.84
N ILE A 215 12.70 -14.41 -20.94
CA ILE A 215 12.46 -12.99 -21.23
C ILE A 215 13.80 -12.27 -21.48
N ALA A 216 14.80 -12.49 -20.63
CA ALA A 216 16.12 -11.87 -20.76
C ALA A 216 16.84 -12.23 -22.08
N ALA A 217 16.67 -13.47 -22.56
CA ALA A 217 17.21 -13.95 -23.83
C ALA A 217 16.68 -13.18 -25.05
N GLY A 218 15.53 -12.50 -24.93
CA GLY A 218 15.00 -11.60 -25.95
C GLY A 218 15.74 -10.26 -26.08
N TYR A 219 16.68 -9.95 -25.17
CA TYR A 219 17.41 -8.68 -25.13
C TYR A 219 18.93 -8.85 -25.28
N ALA A 220 19.49 -9.97 -24.80
CA ALA A 220 20.93 -10.23 -24.82
C ALA A 220 21.23 -11.74 -24.73
N THR A 221 22.51 -12.10 -24.88
CA THR A 221 22.93 -13.50 -24.72
C THR A 221 23.03 -13.84 -23.22
N VAL A 222 22.12 -14.67 -22.70
CA VAL A 222 22.16 -15.08 -21.29
C VAL A 222 23.25 -16.13 -21.06
N VAL A 223 24.09 -15.92 -20.04
CA VAL A 223 25.12 -16.87 -19.60
C VAL A 223 24.86 -17.36 -18.18
N ASP A 224 25.25 -18.60 -17.89
CA ASP A 224 25.09 -19.20 -16.55
C ASP A 224 26.23 -18.89 -15.57
N ASP A 225 27.35 -18.35 -16.07
CA ASP A 225 28.52 -17.99 -15.27
C ASP A 225 28.71 -16.46 -15.26
N PRO A 226 28.59 -15.79 -14.10
CA PRO A 226 28.69 -14.34 -14.01
C PRO A 226 30.06 -13.80 -14.45
N VAL A 227 31.13 -14.60 -14.38
CA VAL A 227 32.47 -14.19 -14.86
C VAL A 227 32.51 -14.05 -16.38
N LYS A 228 31.63 -14.74 -17.10
CA LYS A 228 31.53 -14.67 -18.57
C LYS A 228 30.60 -13.57 -19.07
N ALA A 229 29.89 -12.88 -18.17
CA ALA A 229 29.00 -11.79 -18.53
C ALA A 229 29.77 -10.51 -18.82
N ASP A 230 29.18 -9.64 -19.63
CA ASP A 230 29.58 -8.25 -19.79
C ASP A 230 28.82 -7.34 -18.82
N LEU A 231 27.62 -7.76 -18.40
CA LEU A 231 26.76 -7.08 -17.42
C LEU A 231 26.02 -8.10 -16.53
N ILE A 232 25.97 -7.83 -15.23
CA ILE A 232 25.21 -8.62 -14.26
C ILE A 232 23.95 -7.83 -13.86
N LEU A 233 22.78 -8.45 -14.01
CA LEU A 233 21.50 -7.89 -13.59
C LEU A 233 20.91 -8.68 -12.42
N VAL A 234 20.65 -8.02 -11.30
CA VAL A 234 20.05 -8.67 -10.13
C VAL A 234 18.72 -7.99 -9.81
N ARG A 235 17.61 -8.72 -9.93
CA ARG A 235 16.30 -8.32 -9.41
C ARG A 235 16.13 -8.90 -8.01
N THR A 236 15.76 -8.07 -7.05
CA THR A 236 15.62 -8.49 -5.64
C THR A 236 14.57 -7.68 -4.89
N THR A 237 14.02 -8.21 -3.80
CA THR A 237 13.11 -7.48 -2.92
C THR A 237 13.86 -6.82 -1.76
N THR A 238 13.34 -5.69 -1.28
CA THR A 238 13.93 -4.91 -0.17
C THR A 238 13.62 -5.45 1.21
N GLU A 239 12.78 -6.48 1.32
CA GLU A 239 12.55 -7.21 2.56
C GLU A 239 12.97 -8.67 2.40
N GLU A 240 13.16 -9.38 3.52
CA GLU A 240 13.18 -10.85 3.50
C GLU A 240 11.85 -11.36 2.93
N GLU A 241 11.87 -12.53 2.30
CA GLU A 241 10.63 -13.15 1.80
C GLU A 241 9.68 -13.43 2.97
N ARG A 242 8.77 -12.49 3.24
CA ARG A 242 7.64 -12.77 4.11
C ARG A 242 6.73 -13.72 3.34
N SER A 243 6.52 -14.91 3.89
CA SER A 243 5.26 -15.59 3.63
C SER A 243 4.17 -14.60 4.04
N PHE A 244 3.37 -14.14 3.08
CA PHE A 244 2.33 -13.16 3.33
C PHE A 244 1.31 -13.78 4.29
N GLN A 245 1.48 -13.53 5.60
CA GLN A 245 0.53 -13.91 6.65
C GLN A 245 -0.40 -12.73 7.00
N GLY A 246 -0.60 -11.79 6.07
CA GLY A 246 -1.57 -10.70 6.23
C GLY A 246 -2.91 -11.09 5.63
N PHE A 247 -4.00 -10.92 6.41
CA PHE A 247 -5.43 -10.66 6.07
C PHE A 247 -6.01 -11.10 4.70
N GLY A 248 -5.45 -12.14 4.11
CA GLY A 248 -5.84 -12.72 2.84
C GLY A 248 -5.84 -14.23 3.01
N GLY A 249 -6.76 -14.73 3.84
CA GLY A 249 -7.39 -15.99 3.47
C GLY A 249 -7.88 -15.77 2.04
N GLY A 250 -7.28 -16.50 1.10
CA GLY A 250 -7.38 -16.20 -0.32
C GLY A 250 -8.77 -15.76 -0.72
N MET A 251 -8.86 -14.62 -1.41
CA MET A 251 -9.97 -14.41 -2.33
C MET A 251 -10.08 -15.71 -3.16
N PRO A 252 -11.25 -16.37 -3.23
CA PRO A 252 -11.41 -17.51 -4.11
C PRO A 252 -11.08 -17.05 -5.53
N GLY A 253 -9.93 -17.46 -6.07
CA GLY A 253 -9.45 -17.05 -7.40
C GLY A 253 -8.11 -16.31 -7.45
N ALA A 254 -7.53 -15.87 -6.32
CA ALA A 254 -6.14 -15.43 -6.29
C ALA A 254 -5.22 -16.67 -6.29
N GLY A 255 -4.80 -17.12 -7.48
CA GLY A 255 -3.82 -18.19 -7.61
C GLY A 255 -2.53 -17.87 -6.84
N PRO A 256 -1.77 -18.89 -6.41
CA PRO A 256 -0.47 -18.67 -5.78
C PRO A 256 0.42 -17.82 -6.71
N ARG A 257 1.15 -16.87 -6.12
CA ARG A 257 2.21 -16.17 -6.86
C ARG A 257 3.22 -17.24 -7.34
N PRO A 258 3.70 -17.18 -8.60
CA PRO A 258 4.69 -18.13 -9.09
C PRO A 258 5.88 -18.22 -8.11
N GLY A 259 6.21 -19.42 -7.65
CA GLY A 259 7.34 -19.68 -6.75
C GLY A 259 7.03 -19.81 -5.25
N GLN A 260 5.79 -19.59 -4.79
CA GLN A 260 5.45 -19.79 -3.37
C GLN A 260 5.10 -21.26 -3.07
N ALA A 261 6.03 -21.98 -2.44
CA ALA A 261 5.71 -23.28 -1.84
C ALA A 261 4.78 -23.08 -0.63
N ASN A 262 3.69 -23.85 -0.57
CA ASN A 262 2.81 -23.89 0.60
C ASN A 262 3.57 -24.49 1.80
N ALA A 263 4.14 -23.65 2.66
CA ALA A 263 4.70 -24.10 3.92
C ALA A 263 3.58 -24.63 4.85
N PRO A 264 3.79 -25.75 5.58
CA PRO A 264 2.81 -26.28 6.51
C PRO A 264 2.51 -25.29 7.63
N ARG A 265 1.21 -25.07 7.91
CA ARG A 265 0.74 -24.14 8.95
C ARG A 265 1.02 -24.73 10.34
N PRO A 266 1.68 -24.01 11.26
CA PRO A 266 1.75 -24.43 12.66
C PRO A 266 0.34 -24.49 13.25
N GLN A 267 0.02 -25.52 14.06
CA GLN A 267 -1.21 -25.52 14.84
C GLN A 267 -1.11 -24.46 15.94
N MET A 268 -1.83 -23.36 15.78
CA MET A 268 -1.98 -22.31 16.78
C MET A 268 -3.31 -22.50 17.53
N ASN A 269 -3.33 -22.26 18.85
CA ASN A 269 -4.59 -22.17 19.58
C ASN A 269 -5.35 -20.86 19.21
N ALA A 270 -6.63 -20.73 19.57
CA ALA A 270 -7.45 -19.58 19.18
C ALA A 270 -6.89 -18.22 19.66
N ALA A 271 -6.26 -18.18 20.84
CA ALA A 271 -5.63 -16.97 21.38
C ALA A 271 -4.32 -16.63 20.63
N GLN A 272 -3.52 -17.64 20.29
CA GLN A 272 -2.30 -17.51 19.48
C GLN A 272 -2.63 -17.11 18.05
N ALA A 273 -3.70 -17.66 17.45
CA ALA A 273 -4.19 -17.26 16.14
C ALA A 273 -4.70 -15.81 16.17
N ALA A 274 -5.45 -15.41 17.20
CA ALA A 274 -5.91 -14.03 17.36
C ALA A 274 -4.76 -13.03 17.58
N ALA A 275 -3.73 -13.42 18.35
CA ALA A 275 -2.54 -12.60 18.56
C ALA A 275 -1.66 -12.50 17.31
N ALA A 276 -1.46 -13.62 16.58
CA ALA A 276 -0.73 -13.65 15.31
C ALA A 276 -1.46 -12.90 14.19
N MET A 277 -2.79 -12.89 14.23
CA MET A 277 -3.66 -12.14 13.33
C MET A 277 -3.93 -10.71 13.79
N ASN A 278 -3.39 -10.25 14.91
CA ASN A 278 -3.51 -8.85 15.28
C ASN A 278 -2.57 -8.03 14.38
N PRO A 279 -3.10 -7.30 13.37
CA PRO A 279 -2.25 -6.52 12.48
C PRO A 279 -1.59 -5.34 13.22
N PHE A 280 -2.10 -5.02 14.43
CA PHE A 280 -1.71 -3.92 15.28
C PHE A 280 -0.85 -4.34 16.48
N ALA A 281 -0.41 -5.60 16.54
CA ALA A 281 0.55 -6.01 17.56
C ALA A 281 1.83 -5.16 17.41
N PRO A 282 2.42 -4.64 18.51
CA PRO A 282 3.71 -3.99 18.44
C PRO A 282 4.72 -4.91 17.75
N ARG A 283 5.36 -4.42 16.69
CA ARG A 283 6.42 -5.12 15.99
C ARG A 283 7.59 -4.16 15.88
N GLU A 284 8.80 -4.68 16.06
CA GLU A 284 9.99 -3.93 15.74
C GLU A 284 9.97 -3.65 14.23
N VAL A 285 9.93 -2.37 13.86
CA VAL A 285 10.02 -1.94 12.47
C VAL A 285 11.49 -1.94 12.11
N ASN A 286 11.87 -2.83 11.19
CA ASN A 286 13.17 -2.85 10.55
C ASN A 286 12.98 -2.90 9.03
N ILE A 287 13.45 -1.87 8.34
CA ILE A 287 13.42 -1.75 6.89
C ILE A 287 14.84 -1.73 6.28
N ASP A 288 15.85 -2.18 7.02
CA ASP A 288 17.19 -2.44 6.49
C ASP A 288 17.15 -3.46 5.36
N PHE A 289 17.87 -3.16 4.29
CA PHE A 289 18.02 -4.09 3.19
C PHE A 289 18.68 -5.40 3.67
N PRO A 290 18.14 -6.60 3.31
CA PRO A 290 18.60 -7.86 3.86
C PRO A 290 20.09 -8.13 3.65
N ALA A 291 20.83 -8.26 4.75
CA ALA A 291 22.29 -8.39 4.74
C ALA A 291 22.79 -9.59 3.91
N LYS A 292 22.05 -10.71 3.90
CA LYS A 292 22.40 -11.89 3.09
C LYS A 292 22.30 -11.62 1.59
N LYS A 293 21.22 -10.96 1.15
CA LYS A 293 21.03 -10.56 -0.25
C LYS A 293 22.14 -9.61 -0.68
N TRP A 294 22.50 -8.66 0.19
CA TRP A 294 23.59 -7.75 -0.11
C TRP A 294 24.96 -8.43 -0.16
N ALA A 295 25.21 -9.40 0.72
CA ALA A 295 26.43 -10.20 0.69
C ALA A 295 26.57 -10.98 -0.63
N ASN A 296 25.47 -11.52 -1.17
CA ASN A 296 25.45 -12.17 -2.48
C ASN A 296 25.80 -11.19 -3.61
N ILE A 297 25.16 -10.01 -3.64
CA ILE A 297 25.44 -8.96 -4.63
C ILE A 297 26.91 -8.53 -4.58
N LYS A 298 27.49 -8.39 -3.38
CA LYS A 298 28.93 -8.11 -3.22
C LYS A 298 29.81 -9.22 -3.78
N THR A 299 29.40 -10.49 -3.69
CA THR A 299 30.12 -11.60 -4.31
C THR A 299 30.09 -11.51 -5.83
N LEU A 300 28.95 -11.16 -6.43
CA LEU A 300 28.85 -10.90 -7.87
C LEU A 300 29.74 -9.74 -8.30
N ALA A 301 29.76 -8.64 -7.53
CA ALA A 301 30.61 -7.49 -7.82
C ALA A 301 32.13 -7.82 -7.81
N ARG A 302 32.56 -8.83 -7.03
CA ARG A 302 33.97 -9.29 -7.01
C ARG A 302 34.42 -9.98 -8.30
N THR A 303 33.51 -10.33 -9.20
CA THR A 303 33.87 -10.82 -10.54
C THR A 303 34.52 -9.73 -11.41
N GLY A 304 34.43 -8.45 -11.00
CA GLY A 304 34.91 -7.30 -11.77
C GLY A 304 33.95 -6.86 -12.87
N LYS A 305 32.82 -7.56 -13.06
CA LYS A 305 31.79 -7.18 -14.02
C LYS A 305 30.87 -6.10 -13.43
N PRO A 306 30.36 -5.16 -14.25
CA PRO A 306 29.40 -4.18 -13.77
C PRO A 306 28.12 -4.88 -13.29
N VAL A 307 27.66 -4.51 -12.10
CA VAL A 307 26.43 -5.03 -11.49
C VAL A 307 25.37 -3.93 -11.48
N VAL A 308 24.19 -4.24 -11.99
CA VAL A 308 22.98 -3.41 -11.88
C VAL A 308 21.98 -4.13 -10.99
N VAL A 309 21.45 -3.43 -9.99
CA VAL A 309 20.50 -4.00 -9.03
C VAL A 309 19.13 -3.33 -9.20
N ALA A 310 18.12 -4.13 -9.50
CA ALA A 310 16.72 -3.74 -9.53
C ALA A 310 16.05 -4.13 -8.19
N PHE A 311 15.81 -3.12 -7.36
CA PHE A 311 15.15 -3.23 -6.07
C PHE A 311 13.64 -3.14 -6.23
N ASN A 312 12.94 -4.16 -5.75
CA ASN A 312 11.51 -4.18 -5.62
C ASN A 312 11.10 -3.84 -4.18
N PRO A 313 10.63 -2.61 -3.90
CA PRO A 313 10.16 -2.26 -2.58
C PRO A 313 8.88 -3.04 -2.26
N THR A 314 8.95 -3.97 -1.30
CA THR A 314 7.78 -4.75 -0.88
C THR A 314 7.08 -4.05 0.27
N GLY A 315 6.05 -3.27 -0.04
CA GLY A 315 5.12 -2.72 0.95
C GLY A 315 5.55 -1.42 1.66
N SER A 316 6.83 -1.05 1.66
CA SER A 316 7.31 0.21 2.26
C SER A 316 8.63 0.71 1.65
N SER A 317 9.11 1.87 2.09
CA SER A 317 10.50 2.34 1.82
C SER A 317 11.53 1.38 2.43
N CYS A 318 12.81 1.56 2.12
CA CYS A 318 13.88 0.72 2.67
C CYS A 318 15.13 1.56 2.96
N VAL A 319 15.95 1.10 3.90
CA VAL A 319 17.32 1.59 4.07
C VAL A 319 18.20 0.78 3.13
N LEU A 320 18.65 1.41 2.05
CA LEU A 320 19.57 0.79 1.10
C LEU A 320 20.99 0.68 1.69
N PRO A 321 21.80 -0.29 1.25
CA PRO A 321 23.16 -0.46 1.77
C PRO A 321 24.02 0.80 1.59
N ALA A 322 24.74 1.20 2.64
CA ALA A 322 25.55 2.42 2.63
C ALA A 322 26.66 2.40 1.57
N ASP A 323 27.16 1.22 1.18
CA ASP A 323 28.16 1.01 0.13
C ASP A 323 27.55 0.76 -1.25
N LEU A 324 26.25 1.02 -1.45
CA LEU A 324 25.54 0.78 -2.73
C LEU A 324 26.29 1.33 -3.94
N ARG A 325 26.72 2.61 -3.89
CA ARG A 325 27.43 3.28 -5.00
C ARG A 325 28.83 2.71 -5.27
N ASN A 326 29.42 2.03 -4.29
CA ASN A 326 30.72 1.36 -4.45
C ASN A 326 30.58 -0.01 -5.10
N VAL A 327 29.46 -0.71 -4.83
CA VAL A 327 29.22 -2.08 -5.25
C VAL A 327 28.46 -2.16 -6.58
N ALA A 328 27.38 -1.39 -6.74
CA ALA A 328 26.51 -1.42 -7.90
C ALA A 328 26.82 -0.24 -8.84
N LYS A 329 26.97 -0.53 -10.14
CA LYS A 329 27.14 0.47 -11.19
C LYS A 329 25.80 1.03 -11.70
N GLY A 330 24.70 0.33 -11.42
CA GLY A 330 23.35 0.87 -11.56
C GLY A 330 22.41 0.38 -10.46
N ALA A 331 21.44 1.21 -10.09
CA ALA A 331 20.40 0.88 -9.12
C ALA A 331 19.06 1.39 -9.61
N ILE A 332 18.04 0.53 -9.61
CA ILE A 332 16.71 0.81 -10.17
C ILE A 332 15.65 0.42 -9.12
N MET A 333 14.63 1.26 -8.89
CA MET A 333 13.43 0.88 -8.14
C MET A 333 12.32 0.49 -9.10
N ILE A 334 11.75 -0.70 -8.93
CA ILE A 334 10.85 -1.30 -9.95
C ILE A 334 9.37 -1.41 -9.56
N PHE A 335 9.00 -1.31 -8.28
CA PHE A 335 7.59 -1.31 -7.83
C PHE A 335 6.71 -2.41 -8.46
N ASP A 336 7.15 -3.67 -8.35
CA ASP A 336 6.54 -4.86 -8.94
C ASP A 336 6.43 -4.88 -10.48
N ALA A 337 7.14 -4.00 -11.20
CA ALA A 337 7.20 -4.03 -12.65
C ALA A 337 7.67 -5.40 -13.18
N LEU A 338 7.17 -5.76 -14.36
CA LEU A 338 7.51 -6.99 -15.06
C LEU A 338 8.96 -6.95 -15.57
N ASP A 339 9.54 -8.13 -15.77
CA ASP A 339 10.92 -8.26 -16.23
C ASP A 339 11.15 -7.61 -17.60
N ASN A 340 10.20 -7.73 -18.52
CA ASN A 340 10.29 -7.06 -19.82
C ASN A 340 10.26 -5.53 -19.68
N ALA A 341 9.47 -4.96 -18.77
CA ALA A 341 9.46 -3.52 -18.53
C ALA A 341 10.81 -3.05 -17.94
N LEU A 342 11.38 -3.81 -17.00
CA LEU A 342 12.73 -3.56 -16.48
C LEU A 342 13.77 -3.61 -17.60
N LEU A 343 13.73 -4.64 -18.45
CA LEU A 343 14.70 -4.84 -19.52
C LEU A 343 14.56 -3.79 -20.64
N ASP A 344 13.36 -3.31 -20.93
CA ASP A 344 13.15 -2.17 -21.84
C ASP A 344 13.85 -0.90 -21.33
N ILE A 345 13.86 -0.66 -20.02
CA ILE A 345 14.65 0.41 -19.41
C ILE A 345 16.15 0.10 -19.54
N VAL A 346 16.59 -1.08 -19.07
CA VAL A 346 18.01 -1.47 -19.05
C VAL A 346 18.65 -1.35 -20.43
N PHE A 347 17.96 -1.76 -21.49
CA PHE A 347 18.47 -1.72 -22.87
C PHE A 347 18.04 -0.46 -23.64
N GLY A 348 17.49 0.55 -22.97
CA GLY A 348 17.20 1.85 -23.58
C GLY A 348 16.06 1.86 -24.60
N LYS A 349 15.24 0.79 -24.67
CA LYS A 349 14.01 0.77 -25.47
C LYS A 349 12.96 1.75 -24.93
N PHE A 350 13.05 2.09 -23.64
CA PHE A 350 12.33 3.19 -23.04
C PHE A 350 13.26 4.02 -22.14
N LYS A 351 13.16 5.35 -22.21
CA LYS A 351 13.93 6.27 -21.38
C LYS A 351 13.33 6.34 -19.96
N PRO A 352 14.08 6.10 -18.88
CA PRO A 352 13.53 6.18 -17.53
C PRO A 352 13.08 7.60 -17.21
N VAL A 353 11.84 7.72 -16.73
CA VAL A 353 11.19 9.00 -16.36
C VAL A 353 10.63 9.00 -14.94
N GLY A 354 10.57 7.84 -14.28
CA GLY A 354 10.04 7.71 -12.93
C GLY A 354 10.84 8.52 -11.93
N LYS A 355 10.13 9.04 -10.92
CA LYS A 355 10.69 9.79 -9.79
C LYS A 355 10.22 9.18 -8.48
N LEU A 356 11.07 9.20 -7.46
CA LEU A 356 10.68 8.78 -6.11
C LEU A 356 9.55 9.67 -5.56
N THR A 357 8.52 9.05 -5.02
CA THR A 357 7.39 9.72 -4.35
C THR A 357 7.55 9.78 -2.82
N PHE A 358 8.65 9.26 -2.30
CA PHE A 358 9.05 9.26 -0.90
C PHE A 358 10.58 9.29 -0.78
N GLU A 359 11.10 9.60 0.41
CA GLU A 359 12.54 9.53 0.68
C GLU A 359 13.01 8.11 0.98
N ILE A 360 14.21 7.78 0.51
CA ILE A 360 14.94 6.59 0.95
C ILE A 360 15.83 7.03 2.12
N PRO A 361 15.53 6.62 3.36
CA PRO A 361 16.29 7.00 4.54
C PRO A 361 17.73 6.47 4.46
N SER A 362 18.66 7.14 5.14
CA SER A 362 20.08 6.76 5.19
C SER A 362 20.38 5.63 6.17
N SER A 363 19.55 5.46 7.21
CA SER A 363 19.72 4.44 8.24
C SER A 363 18.43 4.21 9.02
N MET A 364 18.34 3.11 9.77
CA MET A 364 17.26 2.89 10.72
C MET A 364 17.22 3.93 11.86
N ASP A 365 18.35 4.53 12.20
CA ASP A 365 18.37 5.63 13.17
C ASP A 365 17.71 6.89 12.60
N ALA A 366 17.91 7.18 11.32
CA ALA A 366 17.19 8.25 10.63
C ALA A 366 15.67 7.97 10.62
N VAL A 367 15.26 6.73 10.33
CA VAL A 367 13.84 6.30 10.36
C VAL A 367 13.22 6.52 11.75
N LYS A 368 13.90 6.09 12.82
CA LYS A 368 13.39 6.19 14.20
C LYS A 368 13.25 7.64 14.70
N LYS A 369 13.95 8.59 14.09
CA LYS A 369 13.87 10.02 14.42
C LYS A 369 12.78 10.76 13.66
N GLN A 370 12.21 10.15 12.61
CA GLN A 370 11.13 10.78 11.85
C GLN A 370 9.89 10.92 12.72
N LEU A 371 9.15 12.00 12.48
CA LEU A 371 7.83 12.22 13.04
C LEU A 371 6.81 11.53 12.13
N GLU A 372 5.90 10.76 12.72
CA GLU A 372 5.00 9.89 11.94
C GLU A 372 4.09 10.68 10.98
N ASP A 373 3.83 11.95 11.25
CA ASP A 373 2.95 12.81 10.46
C ASP A 373 3.66 13.77 9.51
N LEU A 374 5.00 13.81 9.47
CA LEU A 374 5.75 14.67 8.57
C LEU A 374 6.23 13.90 7.32
N PRO A 375 5.98 14.42 6.11
CA PRO A 375 6.66 13.92 4.93
C PRO A 375 8.09 14.47 4.88
N PHE A 376 9.02 13.67 4.35
CA PHE A 376 10.35 14.11 3.93
C PHE A 376 11.22 14.75 5.03
N ASP A 377 11.10 14.27 6.27
CA ASP A 377 11.83 14.76 7.45
C ASP A 377 13.02 13.87 7.84
N SER A 378 13.42 12.92 7.00
CA SER A 378 14.52 12.02 7.30
C SER A 378 15.86 12.79 7.31
N GLU A 379 16.69 12.54 8.32
CA GLU A 379 18.03 13.15 8.37
C GLU A 379 18.93 12.59 7.25
N ASN A 380 19.43 13.48 6.38
CA ASN A 380 20.39 13.17 5.30
C ASN A 380 19.96 11.95 4.47
N PRO A 381 18.80 11.98 3.78
CA PRO A 381 18.28 10.81 3.08
C PRO A 381 19.26 10.34 2.00
N ALA A 382 19.34 9.02 1.80
CA ALA A 382 20.16 8.42 0.74
C ALA A 382 19.66 8.84 -0.65
N PHE A 383 18.34 8.97 -0.80
CA PHE A 383 17.68 9.55 -1.98
C PHE A 383 16.48 10.37 -1.53
N LYS A 384 16.29 11.54 -2.16
CA LYS A 384 15.25 12.51 -1.83
C LYS A 384 13.96 12.26 -2.62
N PHE A 385 12.85 12.83 -2.13
CA PHE A 385 11.66 12.99 -2.95
C PHE A 385 12.00 13.65 -4.29
N GLY A 386 11.49 13.08 -5.38
CA GLY A 386 11.76 13.58 -6.74
C GLY A 386 13.07 13.10 -7.35
N ASP A 387 13.90 12.32 -6.64
CA ASP A 387 15.08 11.70 -7.24
C ASP A 387 14.68 10.66 -8.31
N GLY A 388 15.45 10.64 -9.39
CA GLY A 388 15.26 9.74 -10.52
C GLY A 388 16.06 10.24 -11.71
N LEU A 389 17.06 9.49 -12.14
CA LEU A 389 17.90 9.79 -13.28
C LEU A 389 17.16 9.46 -14.59
N SER A 390 17.63 10.07 -15.67
CA SER A 390 17.20 9.78 -17.02
C SER A 390 18.41 9.60 -17.92
N TYR A 391 18.26 8.90 -19.05
CA TYR A 391 19.33 8.85 -20.06
C TYR A 391 19.48 10.21 -20.74
N SER A 392 20.70 10.56 -21.13
CA SER A 392 20.92 11.72 -22.01
C SER A 392 20.22 11.49 -23.36
N ASP A 393 19.81 12.57 -24.02
CA ASP A 393 19.32 12.50 -25.39
C ASP A 393 20.45 12.27 -26.39
#